data_AF-A0A1W9RW34-F1
#
_entry.id   AF-A0A1W9RW34-F1
#
_cell.length_a   1.000
_cell.length_b   1.000
_cell.length_c   1.000
_cell.angle_alpha   90.00
_cell.angle_beta   90.00
_cell.angle_gamma   90.00
#
_symmetry.space_group_name_H-M   'P 1'
#
loop_
_entity.id
_entity.type
_entity.pdbx_description
1 polymer ?
#
loop_
_entity_poly.entity_id
_entity_poly.type
_entity_poly.pdbx_seq_one_letter_code
_entity_poly.pdbx_strand_id
1 'polypeptide(L)'
;MKIFRRKKLSTINSICFFAIILIFANIGRAQQIDIDRIEQMPNFPTPYQMRDWKKVAIGYDSLVFDLQASGQYLPVIQINQSTINYPEHESFILHSYVG
;
A
#
# COMPACT_ATOMS: atom_id res chain seq x y z
N MET A 1 16.88 -30.55 -58.24
CA MET A 1 16.50 -29.12 -58.07
C MET A 1 15.34 -28.94 -57.06
N LYS A 2 15.49 -29.32 -55.78
CA LYS A 2 14.45 -29.14 -54.73
C LYS A 2 14.97 -28.54 -53.41
N ILE A 3 16.29 -28.55 -53.18
CA ILE A 3 16.92 -28.15 -51.90
C ILE A 3 17.04 -26.63 -51.76
N PHE A 4 17.25 -25.90 -52.86
CA PHE A 4 17.41 -24.43 -52.84
C PHE A 4 16.11 -23.68 -52.48
N ARG A 5 14.95 -24.21 -52.91
CA ARG A 5 13.62 -23.63 -52.60
C ARG A 5 13.23 -23.74 -51.11
N ARG A 6 13.65 -24.82 -50.42
CA ARG A 6 13.37 -25.02 -48.99
C ARG A 6 14.15 -24.07 -48.08
N LYS A 7 15.42 -23.78 -48.40
CA LYS A 7 16.22 -22.81 -47.63
C LYS A 7 15.63 -21.39 -47.73
N LYS A 8 15.26 -20.96 -48.94
CA LYS A 8 14.65 -19.63 -49.19
C LYS A 8 13.29 -19.47 -48.50
N LEU A 9 12.47 -20.52 -48.45
CA LEU A 9 11.19 -20.52 -47.74
C LEU A 9 11.38 -20.43 -46.21
N SER A 10 12.41 -21.10 -45.66
CA SER A 10 12.77 -21.01 -44.24
C SER A 10 13.27 -19.61 -43.87
N THR A 11 14.05 -18.95 -44.72
CA THR A 11 14.55 -17.58 -44.46
C THR A 11 13.40 -16.57 -44.47
N ILE A 12 12.46 -16.70 -45.41
CA ILE A 12 11.26 -15.85 -45.49
C ILE A 12 10.42 -16.01 -44.23
N ASN A 13 10.20 -17.24 -43.77
CA ASN A 13 9.45 -17.51 -42.53
C ASN A 13 10.13 -16.91 -41.29
N SER A 14 11.47 -16.99 -41.20
CA SER A 14 12.23 -16.36 -40.12
C SER A 14 12.15 -14.83 -40.14
N ILE A 15 12.17 -14.22 -41.33
CA ILE A 15 12.01 -12.77 -41.50
C ILE A 15 10.59 -12.34 -41.11
N CYS A 16 9.56 -13.07 -41.55
CA CYS A 16 8.18 -12.80 -41.17
C CYS A 16 7.97 -12.94 -39.67
N PHE A 17 8.57 -13.95 -39.03
CA PHE A 17 8.48 -14.14 -37.58
C PHE A 17 9.15 -13.00 -36.81
N PHE A 18 10.33 -12.55 -37.25
CA PHE A 18 11.01 -11.41 -36.64
C PHE A 18 10.23 -10.09 -36.83
N ALA A 19 9.64 -9.88 -38.01
CA ALA A 19 8.77 -8.74 -38.25
C ALA A 19 7.53 -8.74 -37.36
N ILE A 20 6.92 -9.91 -37.12
CA ILE A 20 5.79 -10.08 -36.20
C ILE A 20 6.21 -9.73 -34.76
N ILE A 21 7.38 -10.19 -34.30
CA ILE A 21 7.89 -9.85 -32.96
C ILE A 21 8.10 -8.33 -32.80
N LEU A 22 8.63 -7.66 -33.82
CA LEU A 22 8.83 -6.20 -33.79
C LEU A 22 7.51 -5.42 -33.71
N ILE A 23 6.45 -5.91 -34.36
CA ILE A 23 5.11 -5.30 -34.28
C ILE A 23 4.52 -5.49 -32.88
N PHE A 24 4.63 -6.69 -32.29
CA PHE A 24 4.12 -6.99 -30.95
C PHE A 24 4.87 -6.24 -29.83
N ALA A 25 6.17 -5.94 -30.01
CA ALA A 25 6.96 -5.20 -29.03
C ALA A 25 6.47 -3.75 -28.78
N ASN A 26 5.58 -3.21 -29.63
CA ASN A 26 5.06 -1.85 -29.50
C ASN A 26 3.62 -1.77 -28.94
N ILE A 27 2.95 -2.88 -28.64
CA ILE A 27 1.51 -2.91 -28.28
C ILE A 27 1.25 -2.59 -26.78
N GLY A 28 2.26 -2.14 -26.02
CA GLY A 28 2.16 -2.07 -24.54
C GLY A 28 2.62 -0.77 -23.89
N ARG A 29 2.64 0.37 -24.59
CA ARG A 29 3.01 1.65 -23.96
C ARG A 29 1.77 2.44 -23.55
N ALA A 30 1.33 2.25 -22.31
CA ALA A 30 0.41 3.19 -21.69
C ALA A 30 1.13 4.53 -21.51
N GLN A 31 0.68 5.57 -22.19
CA GLN A 31 1.20 6.92 -22.02
C GLN A 31 0.58 7.52 -20.76
N GLN A 32 1.42 8.11 -19.90
CA GLN A 32 0.92 8.97 -18.83
C GLN A 32 0.20 10.15 -19.47
N ILE A 33 -1.09 10.30 -19.17
CA ILE A 33 -1.90 11.45 -19.59
C ILE A 33 -2.10 12.37 -18.41
N ASP A 34 -2.18 13.67 -18.68
CA ASP A 34 -2.56 14.65 -17.68
C ASP A 34 -4.06 14.51 -17.39
N ILE A 35 -4.43 14.73 -16.13
CA ILE A 35 -5.82 14.75 -15.70
C ILE A 35 -6.08 16.14 -15.15
N ASP A 36 -6.82 16.98 -15.90
CA ASP A 36 -7.06 18.40 -15.58
C ASP A 36 -7.46 18.66 -14.11
N ARG A 37 -8.21 17.73 -13.50
CA ARG A 37 -8.61 17.82 -12.09
C ARG A 37 -7.45 17.59 -11.12
N ILE A 38 -6.51 16.70 -11.44
CA ILE A 38 -5.30 16.46 -10.63
C ILE A 38 -4.38 17.66 -10.75
N GLU A 39 -4.25 18.25 -11.95
CA GLU A 39 -3.41 19.43 -12.17
C GLU A 39 -3.86 20.66 -11.36
N GLN A 40 -5.15 20.70 -10.98
CA GLN A 40 -5.69 21.74 -10.09
C GLN A 40 -5.39 21.49 -8.61
N MET A 41 -4.95 20.28 -8.23
CA MET A 41 -4.58 19.98 -6.84
C MET A 41 -3.20 20.60 -6.57
N PRO A 42 -3.07 21.46 -5.56
CA PRO A 42 -1.77 22.02 -5.22
C PRO A 42 -0.84 20.89 -4.74
N ASN A 43 0.41 20.91 -5.22
CA ASN A 43 1.42 19.92 -4.84
C ASN A 43 1.64 19.83 -3.32
N PHE A 44 1.33 20.91 -2.59
CA PHE A 44 1.36 20.95 -1.14
C PHE A 44 0.14 21.70 -0.60
N PRO A 45 -0.47 21.24 0.51
CA PRO A 45 -1.50 22.00 1.19
C PRO A 45 -0.92 23.33 1.68
N THR A 46 -1.69 24.41 1.54
CA THR A 46 -1.31 25.75 2.01
C THR A 46 -2.37 26.26 2.98
N PRO A 47 -2.02 26.49 4.26
CA PRO A 47 -0.70 26.28 4.87
C PRO A 47 -0.36 24.78 5.04
N TYR A 48 0.94 24.44 4.96
CA TYR A 48 1.40 23.09 5.25
C TYR A 48 1.44 22.87 6.77
N GLN A 49 0.44 22.18 7.31
CA GLN A 49 0.34 21.84 8.72
C GLN A 49 0.39 20.32 8.91
N MET A 50 1.58 19.75 8.77
CA MET A 50 1.78 18.34 9.09
C MET A 50 1.80 18.16 10.61
N ARG A 51 0.88 17.32 11.10
CA ARG A 51 0.86 16.88 12.49
C ARG A 51 2.15 16.11 12.80
N ASP A 52 2.76 16.39 13.95
CA ASP A 52 3.89 15.60 14.45
C ASP A 52 3.38 14.22 14.91
N TRP A 53 3.42 13.26 13.99
CA TRP A 53 2.95 11.90 14.23
C TRP A 53 3.76 11.18 15.30
N LYS A 54 5.05 11.51 15.47
CA LYS A 54 5.86 10.92 16.54
C LYS A 54 5.35 11.38 17.89
N LYS A 55 5.11 12.68 18.06
CA LYS A 55 4.55 13.23 19.29
C LYS A 55 3.17 12.66 19.60
N VAL A 56 2.32 12.53 18.59
CA VAL A 56 0.97 11.97 18.74
C VAL A 56 1.01 10.51 19.18
N ALA A 57 1.86 9.69 18.55
CA ALA A 57 2.01 8.29 18.92
C ALA A 57 2.49 8.13 20.37
N ILE A 58 3.51 8.90 20.78
CA ILE A 58 4.02 8.89 22.16
C ILE A 58 2.93 9.35 23.16
N GLY A 59 2.22 10.43 22.83
CA GLY A 59 1.16 10.95 23.69
C GLY A 59 -0.02 9.99 23.84
N TYR A 60 -0.40 9.30 22.76
CA TYR A 60 -1.46 8.29 22.79
C TYR A 60 -1.06 7.07 23.62
N ASP A 61 0.16 6.54 23.41
CA ASP A 61 0.71 5.43 24.19
C ASP A 61 0.72 5.76 25.69
N SER A 62 1.23 6.95 26.05
CA SER A 62 1.28 7.42 27.44
C SER A 62 -0.10 7.54 28.08
N LEU A 63 -1.14 7.89 27.30
CA LEU A 63 -2.51 8.02 27.80
C LEU A 63 -3.21 6.67 27.95
N VAL A 64 -3.12 5.81 26.94
CA VAL A 64 -3.92 4.60 26.85
C VAL A 64 -3.40 3.51 27.79
N PHE A 65 -2.10 3.48 28.09
CA PHE A 65 -1.50 2.50 29.01
C PHE A 65 -1.34 3.02 30.45
N ASP A 66 -1.88 4.19 30.79
CA ASP A 66 -1.82 4.72 32.16
C ASP A 66 -2.98 4.20 33.03
N LEU A 67 -2.66 3.26 33.92
CA LEU A 67 -3.58 2.69 34.90
C LEU A 67 -3.99 3.67 36.02
N GLN A 68 -3.23 4.76 36.20
CA GLN A 68 -3.46 5.76 37.24
C GLN A 68 -4.10 7.04 36.69
N ALA A 69 -4.43 7.05 35.39
CA ALA A 69 -5.09 8.18 34.75
C ALA A 69 -6.43 8.47 35.44
N SER A 70 -6.69 9.74 35.73
CA SER A 70 -7.89 10.19 36.42
C SER A 70 -8.67 11.20 35.58
N GLY A 71 -10.00 11.12 35.64
CA GLY A 71 -10.90 11.98 34.89
C GLY A 71 -12.20 11.27 34.56
N GLN A 72 -13.17 12.04 34.07
CA GLN A 72 -14.40 11.48 33.54
C GLN A 72 -14.01 10.60 32.33
N TYR A 73 -14.22 9.28 32.44
CA TYR A 73 -13.88 8.23 31.45
C TYR A 73 -12.44 7.68 31.46
N LEU A 74 -11.62 7.99 32.47
CA LEU A 74 -10.29 7.40 32.65
C LEU A 74 -10.26 6.45 33.86
N PRO A 75 -9.38 5.44 33.89
CA PRO A 75 -8.39 5.08 32.85
C PRO A 75 -8.99 4.37 31.62
N VAL A 76 -8.27 4.42 30.49
CA VAL A 76 -8.69 3.75 29.23
C VAL A 76 -8.35 2.25 29.23
N ILE A 77 -7.35 1.85 29.99
CA ILE A 77 -6.90 0.47 30.14
C ILE A 77 -7.44 -0.16 31.42
N GLN A 78 -7.72 -1.46 31.36
CA GLN A 78 -8.06 -2.30 32.51
C GLN A 78 -7.28 -3.61 32.46
N ILE A 79 -6.84 -4.13 33.62
CA ILE A 79 -6.25 -5.47 33.70
C ILE A 79 -7.36 -6.51 33.83
N ASN A 80 -7.30 -7.55 33.01
CA ASN A 80 -8.19 -8.70 33.05
C ASN A 80 -7.45 -9.93 33.56
N GLN A 81 -7.82 -10.38 34.74
CA GLN A 81 -7.24 -11.57 35.39
C GLN A 81 -7.96 -12.87 35.00
N SER A 82 -9.15 -12.77 34.39
CA SER A 82 -10.00 -13.91 34.05
C SER A 82 -9.96 -14.16 32.55
N THR A 83 -8.83 -14.65 32.05
CA THR A 83 -8.63 -14.87 30.61
C THR A 83 -9.10 -16.28 30.20
N ILE A 84 -9.74 -16.39 29.02
CA ILE A 84 -10.36 -17.65 28.56
C ILE A 84 -9.31 -18.60 27.99
N ASN A 85 -8.43 -18.10 27.12
CA ASN A 85 -7.47 -18.94 26.40
C ASN A 85 -6.18 -19.22 27.18
N TYR A 86 -5.85 -18.36 28.17
CA TYR A 86 -4.60 -18.42 28.92
C TYR A 86 -4.80 -18.19 30.42
N PRO A 87 -5.55 -19.04 31.15
CA PRO A 87 -6.05 -18.72 32.50
C PRO A 87 -4.98 -18.43 33.56
N GLU A 88 -3.71 -18.81 33.32
CA GLU A 88 -2.56 -18.51 34.19
C GLU A 88 -1.90 -17.16 33.90
N HIS A 89 -2.37 -16.43 32.88
CA HIS A 89 -1.81 -15.16 32.43
C HIS A 89 -2.87 -14.06 32.46
N GLU A 90 -2.47 -12.91 33.01
CA GLU A 90 -3.26 -11.68 32.91
C GLU A 90 -3.26 -11.15 31.47
N SER A 91 -4.34 -10.49 31.09
CA SER A 91 -4.40 -9.67 29.88
C SER A 91 -4.84 -8.25 30.21
N PHE A 92 -4.93 -7.40 29.21
CA PHE A 92 -5.49 -6.06 29.36
C PHE A 92 -6.62 -5.83 28.36
N ILE A 93 -7.55 -4.98 28.74
CA ILE A 93 -8.69 -4.55 27.93
C ILE A 93 -8.44 -3.10 27.54
N LEU A 94 -8.63 -2.79 26.25
CA LEU A 94 -8.63 -1.43 25.72
C LEU A 94 -9.98 -1.13 25.08
N HIS A 95 -10.51 0.06 25.34
CA HIS A 95 -11.66 0.57 24.62
C HIS A 95 -11.25 0.97 23.18
N SER A 96 -11.95 0.41 22.19
CA SER A 96 -11.78 0.81 20.79
C SER A 96 -12.81 1.87 20.43
N TYR A 97 -12.36 2.95 19.79
CA TYR A 97 -13.22 3.99 19.25
C TYR A 97 -12.94 4.13 17.75
N VAL A 98 -14.00 4.15 16.95
CA VAL A 98 -13.93 4.55 15.54
C VAL A 98 -14.26 6.03 15.50
N GLY A 99 -13.27 6.86 15.18
CA GLY A 99 -13.43 8.31 14.99
C GLY A 99 -13.84 8.68 13.58
#